data_AF-A0ABC8B220-F1
#
_entry.id   AF-A0ABC8B220-F1
#
_cell.length_a   1.000
_cell.length_b   1.000
_cell.length_c   1.000
_cell.angle_alpha   90.00
_cell.angle_beta   90.00
_cell.angle_gamma   90.00
#
_symmetry.space_group_name_H-M   'P 1'
#
loop_
_entity.id
_entity.type
_entity.pdbx_description
1 polymer ?
#
loop_
_entity_poly.entity_id
_entity_poly.type
_entity_poly.pdbx_seq_one_letter_code
_entity_poly.pdbx_strand_id
1 'polypeptide(L)'
;MANPFVKAWKYLMALLDSKIEEHADPKVQIQQAIEEAQRQHQALSQQAASVIGNQRQLEMKLNRQLDEVEKLNANARQAVMLADQASGAGDTEKAIQYTNAAEAFAAQLVTAEQSVEDLKVLHDQSLQAAAQAKKAVEQNAMLLQQKVAERTKLLSQLEQAKMQEQVSASLQQMDSTLSAPGAVPSLDAVREKIERRYANALGAAELAGNSVQGRMLEVQQASVQMAGHNRLEQIRASMRGDALPAGGAAQPQIQQGQPAQPAAQPNFNKGQAAQQ
;
A
#
# COMPACT_ATOMS: atom_id res chain seq x y z
N MET A 1 30.92 -25.35 -15.87
CA MET A 1 32.03 -24.57 -15.27
C MET A 1 31.79 -23.09 -15.60
N ALA A 2 31.74 -22.21 -14.61
CA ALA A 2 31.32 -20.82 -14.82
C ALA A 2 32.39 -20.03 -15.57
N ASN A 3 32.07 -19.58 -16.79
CA ASN A 3 33.01 -18.88 -17.68
C ASN A 3 33.57 -17.60 -17.02
N PRO A 4 34.91 -17.46 -16.92
CA PRO A 4 35.55 -16.30 -16.31
C PRO A 4 35.23 -14.99 -17.06
N PHE A 5 34.90 -15.07 -18.35
CA PHE A 5 34.48 -13.94 -19.18
C PHE A 5 33.13 -13.34 -18.77
N VAL A 6 32.16 -14.19 -18.41
CA VAL A 6 30.83 -13.73 -17.95
C VAL A 6 30.94 -13.08 -16.56
N LYS A 7 31.87 -13.57 -15.73
CA LYS A 7 32.17 -12.95 -14.43
C LYS A 7 32.86 -11.60 -14.63
N ALA A 8 33.85 -11.50 -15.51
CA ALA A 8 34.50 -10.24 -15.84
C ALA A 8 33.52 -9.21 -16.42
N TRP A 9 32.61 -9.63 -17.31
CA TRP A 9 31.56 -8.78 -17.87
C TRP A 9 30.56 -8.31 -16.81
N LYS A 10 30.16 -9.19 -15.88
CA LYS A 10 29.31 -8.82 -14.75
C LYS A 10 29.99 -7.85 -13.79
N TYR A 11 31.28 -8.03 -13.51
CA TYR A 11 32.05 -7.08 -12.68
C TYR A 11 32.28 -5.75 -13.39
N LEU A 12 32.51 -5.76 -14.71
CA LEU A 12 32.63 -4.54 -15.51
C LEU A 12 31.29 -3.78 -15.55
N MET A 13 30.18 -4.49 -15.79
CA MET A 13 28.84 -3.91 -15.70
C MET A 13 28.57 -3.40 -14.30
N ALA A 14 28.84 -4.15 -13.24
CA ALA A 14 28.64 -3.67 -11.86
C ALA A 14 29.53 -2.47 -11.50
N LEU A 15 30.75 -2.37 -12.05
CA LEU A 15 31.62 -1.20 -11.89
C LEU A 15 31.16 0.02 -12.72
N LEU A 16 30.52 -0.21 -13.86
CA LEU A 16 29.83 0.86 -14.60
C LEU A 16 28.53 1.28 -13.91
N ASP A 17 27.70 0.33 -13.48
CA ASP A 17 26.44 0.54 -12.77
C ASP A 17 26.68 1.32 -11.48
N SER A 18 27.64 0.87 -10.66
CA SER A 18 28.00 1.58 -9.42
C SER A 18 28.49 3.01 -9.69
N LYS A 19 29.24 3.27 -10.76
CA LYS A 19 29.68 4.64 -11.11
C LYS A 19 28.60 5.49 -11.79
N ILE A 20 27.65 4.89 -12.49
CA ILE A 20 26.55 5.59 -13.15
C ILE A 20 25.47 5.95 -12.13
N GLU A 21 25.21 5.06 -11.16
CA GLU A 21 24.24 5.27 -10.08
C GLU A 21 24.81 6.20 -8.98
N GLU A 22 26.12 6.19 -8.75
CA GLU A 22 26.84 7.17 -7.90
C GLU A 22 26.96 8.57 -8.56
N HIS A 23 26.63 8.71 -9.84
CA HIS A 23 26.60 9.98 -10.59
C HIS A 23 25.29 10.19 -11.38
N ALA A 24 24.17 9.66 -10.91
CA ALA A 24 22.87 9.99 -11.50
C ALA A 24 22.61 11.48 -11.25
N ASP A 25 22.86 12.32 -12.27
CA ASP A 25 22.72 13.79 -12.17
C ASP A 25 21.37 14.09 -11.51
N PRO A 26 21.33 14.75 -10.35
CA PRO A 26 20.09 15.02 -9.62
C PRO A 26 19.06 15.74 -10.50
N LYS A 27 19.50 16.45 -11.55
CA LYS A 27 18.63 17.00 -12.59
C LYS A 27 17.77 15.93 -13.28
N VAL A 28 18.35 14.77 -13.63
CA VAL A 28 17.65 13.65 -14.29
C VAL A 28 16.66 13.01 -13.33
N GLN A 29 17.02 12.81 -12.07
CA GLN A 29 16.12 12.25 -11.07
C GLN A 29 14.89 13.14 -10.83
N ILE A 30 15.10 14.47 -10.70
CA ILE A 30 14.01 15.43 -10.57
C ILE A 30 13.11 15.41 -11.82
N GLN A 31 13.70 15.30 -13.01
CA GLN A 31 12.95 15.21 -14.26
C GLN A 31 12.10 13.93 -14.34
N GLN A 32 12.67 12.78 -14.00
CA GLN A 32 11.97 11.49 -13.97
C GLN A 32 10.80 11.52 -12.98
N ALA A 33 11.00 12.07 -11.77
CA ALA A 33 9.94 12.17 -10.77
C ALA A 33 8.74 13.01 -11.24
N ILE A 34 8.98 14.01 -12.08
CA ILE A 34 7.93 14.89 -12.62
C ILE A 34 7.22 14.21 -13.78
N GLU A 35 7.94 13.53 -14.66
CA GLU A 35 7.35 12.72 -15.73
C GLU A 35 6.48 11.60 -15.17
N GLU A 36 6.91 10.94 -14.10
CA GLU A 36 6.13 9.95 -13.39
C GLU A 36 4.85 10.56 -12.78
N ALA A 37 4.97 11.70 -12.10
CA ALA A 37 3.82 12.41 -11.54
C ALA A 37 2.82 12.84 -12.64
N GLN A 38 3.32 13.30 -13.79
CA GLN A 38 2.48 13.64 -14.95
C GLN A 38 1.77 12.41 -15.51
N ARG A 39 2.47 11.28 -15.68
CA ARG A 39 1.86 10.01 -16.12
C ARG A 39 0.79 9.55 -15.14
N GLN A 40 1.06 9.64 -13.84
CA GLN A 40 0.08 9.29 -12.80
C GLN A 40 -1.17 10.18 -12.90
N HIS A 41 -0.99 11.49 -13.08
CA HIS A 41 -2.10 12.43 -13.27
C HIS A 41 -2.93 12.09 -14.51
N GLN A 42 -2.28 11.79 -15.63
CA GLN A 42 -2.96 11.38 -16.86
C GLN A 42 -3.75 10.08 -16.66
N ALA A 43 -3.17 9.08 -16.01
CA ALA A 43 -3.83 7.81 -15.72
C ALA A 43 -5.07 7.99 -14.81
N LEU A 44 -4.94 8.76 -13.73
CA LEU A 44 -6.06 9.09 -12.84
C LEU A 44 -7.16 9.88 -13.57
N SER A 45 -6.78 10.81 -14.44
CA SER A 45 -7.72 11.58 -15.24
C SER A 45 -8.51 10.69 -16.22
N GLN A 46 -7.84 9.72 -16.86
CA GLN A 46 -8.50 8.74 -17.74
C GLN A 46 -9.45 7.84 -16.97
N GLN A 47 -9.05 7.37 -15.78
CA GLN A 47 -9.93 6.58 -14.91
C GLN A 47 -11.14 7.40 -14.44
N ALA A 48 -10.96 8.66 -14.08
CA ALA A 48 -12.08 9.53 -13.73
C ALA A 48 -13.00 9.78 -14.94
N ALA A 49 -12.45 9.94 -16.14
CA ALA A 49 -13.22 10.10 -17.35
C ALA A 49 -14.13 8.89 -17.63
N SER A 50 -13.64 7.66 -17.43
CA SER A 50 -14.48 6.46 -17.60
C SER A 50 -15.59 6.36 -16.56
N VAL A 51 -15.31 6.69 -15.30
CA VAL A 51 -16.32 6.72 -14.22
C VAL A 51 -17.39 7.77 -14.49
N ILE A 52 -16.98 8.99 -14.88
CA ILE A 52 -17.91 10.07 -15.24
C ILE A 52 -18.70 9.71 -16.50
N GLY A 53 -18.06 9.05 -17.48
CA GLY A 53 -18.72 8.55 -18.68
C GLY A 53 -19.83 7.56 -18.35
N ASN A 54 -19.57 6.60 -17.45
CA ASN A 54 -20.57 5.65 -16.98
C ASN A 54 -21.75 6.34 -16.28
N GLN A 55 -21.48 7.36 -15.45
CA GLN A 55 -22.52 8.18 -14.81
C GLN A 55 -23.43 8.85 -15.86
N ARG A 56 -22.85 9.45 -16.90
CA ARG A 56 -23.62 10.06 -18.01
C ARG A 56 -24.41 9.04 -18.82
N GLN A 57 -23.86 7.84 -19.03
CA GLN A 57 -24.59 6.76 -19.69
C GLN A 57 -25.82 6.32 -18.88
N LEU A 58 -25.71 6.24 -17.56
CA LEU A 58 -26.83 5.94 -16.67
C LEU A 58 -27.88 7.05 -16.71
N GLU A 59 -27.47 8.31 -16.70
CA GLU A 59 -28.37 9.47 -16.85
C GLU A 59 -29.19 9.39 -18.16
N MET A 60 -28.52 9.10 -19.29
CA MET A 60 -29.19 8.95 -20.57
C MET A 60 -30.11 7.72 -20.63
N LYS A 61 -29.79 6.63 -19.92
CA LYS A 61 -30.68 5.47 -19.81
C LYS A 61 -31.90 5.79 -18.96
N LEU A 62 -31.70 6.46 -17.83
CA LEU A 62 -32.77 6.90 -16.93
C LEU A 62 -33.77 7.81 -17.66
N ASN A 63 -33.29 8.83 -18.38
CA ASN A 63 -34.16 9.73 -19.15
C ASN A 63 -34.99 8.98 -20.20
N ARG A 64 -34.38 8.06 -20.94
CA ARG A 64 -35.11 7.24 -21.92
C ARG A 64 -36.18 6.35 -21.28
N GLN A 65 -35.92 5.82 -20.09
CA GLN A 65 -36.92 5.02 -19.38
C GLN A 65 -38.05 5.88 -18.82
N LEU A 66 -37.75 7.10 -18.34
CA LEU A 66 -38.77 8.06 -17.92
C LEU A 66 -39.69 8.44 -19.09
N ASP A 67 -39.13 8.67 -20.29
CA ASP A 67 -39.91 8.93 -21.50
C ASP A 67 -40.82 7.74 -21.86
N GLU A 68 -40.35 6.51 -21.65
CA GLU A 68 -41.15 5.30 -21.91
C GLU A 68 -42.30 5.15 -20.90
N VAL A 69 -42.04 5.41 -19.62
CA VAL A 69 -43.06 5.47 -18.56
C VAL A 69 -44.15 6.49 -18.92
N GLU A 70 -43.76 7.69 -19.39
CA GLU A 70 -44.73 8.72 -19.79
C GLU A 70 -45.62 8.24 -20.95
N LYS A 71 -45.03 7.63 -21.99
CA LYS A 71 -45.78 7.08 -23.13
C LYS A 71 -46.72 5.95 -22.72
N LEU A 72 -46.24 5.00 -21.92
CA LEU A 72 -47.05 3.88 -21.43
C LEU A 72 -48.23 4.38 -20.60
N ASN A 73 -48.01 5.39 -19.75
CA ASN A 73 -49.06 6.02 -18.96
C ASN A 73 -50.10 6.70 -19.86
N ALA A 74 -49.67 7.46 -20.86
CA ALA A 74 -50.56 8.09 -21.83
C ALA A 74 -51.40 7.06 -22.61
N ASN A 75 -50.77 5.98 -23.08
CA ASN A 75 -51.45 4.90 -23.80
C ASN A 75 -52.45 4.16 -22.90
N ALA A 76 -52.08 3.85 -21.65
CA ALA A 76 -52.97 3.22 -20.68
C ALA A 76 -54.21 4.09 -20.42
N ARG A 77 -54.04 5.40 -20.18
CA ARG A 77 -55.15 6.35 -20.00
C ARG A 77 -56.07 6.41 -21.22
N GLN A 78 -55.49 6.46 -22.41
CA GLN A 78 -56.27 6.47 -23.65
C GLN A 78 -57.07 5.18 -23.84
N ALA A 79 -56.48 4.02 -23.54
CA ALA A 79 -57.15 2.73 -23.61
C ALA A 79 -58.33 2.64 -22.63
N VAL A 80 -58.17 3.11 -21.39
CA VAL A 80 -59.26 3.18 -20.40
C VAL A 80 -60.38 4.09 -20.90
N MET A 81 -60.07 5.28 -21.41
CA MET A 81 -61.07 6.21 -21.95
C MET A 81 -61.89 5.57 -23.08
N LEU A 82 -61.23 4.84 -23.99
CA LEU A 82 -61.89 4.12 -25.08
C LEU A 82 -62.74 2.95 -24.58
N ALA A 83 -62.29 2.24 -23.55
CA ALA A 83 -63.05 1.16 -22.91
C ALA A 83 -64.33 1.69 -22.26
N ASP A 84 -64.26 2.82 -21.56
CA ASP A 84 -65.42 3.49 -20.94
C ASP A 84 -66.40 3.99 -22.01
N GLN A 85 -65.90 4.57 -23.09
CA GLN A 85 -66.72 5.02 -24.21
C GLN A 85 -67.46 3.87 -24.90
N ALA A 86 -66.77 2.75 -25.16
CA ALA A 86 -67.37 1.55 -25.75
C ALA A 86 -68.41 0.92 -24.81
N SER A 87 -68.13 0.91 -23.51
CA SER A 87 -69.06 0.44 -22.48
C SER A 87 -70.33 1.29 -22.44
N GLY A 88 -70.19 2.62 -22.45
CA GLY A 88 -71.32 3.56 -22.47
C GLY A 88 -72.15 3.50 -23.76
N ALA A 89 -71.54 3.11 -24.88
CA ALA A 89 -72.22 2.88 -26.16
C ALA A 89 -72.89 1.50 -26.28
N GLY A 90 -72.70 0.60 -25.29
CA GLY A 90 -73.22 -0.77 -25.30
C GLY A 90 -72.44 -1.76 -26.17
N ASP A 91 -71.27 -1.36 -26.71
CA ASP A 91 -70.41 -2.21 -27.53
C ASP A 91 -69.48 -3.05 -26.64
N THR A 92 -70.05 -4.10 -26.06
CA THR A 92 -69.39 -4.96 -25.06
C THR A 92 -68.10 -5.63 -25.56
N GLU A 93 -68.05 -6.01 -26.84
CA GLU A 93 -66.87 -6.67 -27.39
C GLU A 93 -65.67 -5.71 -27.46
N LYS A 94 -65.89 -4.47 -27.95
CA LYS A 94 -64.85 -3.43 -27.98
C LYS A 94 -64.43 -3.00 -26.58
N ALA A 95 -65.38 -2.89 -25.65
CA ALA A 95 -65.07 -2.57 -24.27
C ALA A 95 -64.08 -3.58 -23.65
N ILE A 96 -64.30 -4.89 -23.87
CA ILE A 96 -63.39 -5.94 -23.41
C ILE A 96 -62.01 -5.80 -24.08
N GLN A 97 -61.96 -5.59 -25.40
CA GLN A 97 -60.70 -5.44 -26.13
C GLN A 97 -59.85 -4.26 -25.63
N TYR A 98 -60.46 -3.09 -25.43
CA TYR A 98 -59.75 -1.92 -24.90
C TYR A 98 -59.35 -2.09 -23.42
N THR A 99 -60.16 -2.78 -22.62
CA THR A 99 -59.81 -3.11 -21.23
C THR A 99 -58.58 -4.00 -21.18
N ASN A 100 -58.53 -5.07 -21.99
CA ASN A 100 -57.35 -5.94 -22.07
C ASN A 100 -56.10 -5.18 -22.54
N ALA A 101 -56.25 -4.24 -23.47
CA ALA A 101 -55.14 -3.37 -23.90
C ALA A 101 -54.66 -2.45 -22.78
N ALA A 102 -55.57 -1.86 -22.00
CA ALA A 102 -55.25 -1.04 -20.85
C ALA A 102 -54.49 -1.85 -19.76
N GLU A 103 -54.94 -3.07 -19.48
CA GLU A 103 -54.26 -3.98 -18.56
C GLU A 103 -52.84 -4.33 -19.04
N ALA A 104 -52.66 -4.58 -20.34
CA ALA A 104 -51.35 -4.83 -20.92
C ALA A 104 -50.40 -3.62 -20.79
N PHE A 105 -50.88 -2.41 -21.08
CA PHE A 105 -50.09 -1.19 -20.88
C PHE A 105 -49.77 -0.94 -19.39
N ALA A 106 -50.71 -1.22 -18.49
CA ALA A 106 -50.48 -1.11 -17.05
C ALA A 106 -49.40 -2.08 -16.56
N ALA A 107 -49.41 -3.34 -17.04
CA ALA A 107 -48.36 -4.31 -16.70
C ALA A 107 -46.97 -3.88 -17.21
N GLN A 108 -46.90 -3.31 -18.42
CA GLN A 108 -45.67 -2.75 -18.96
C GLN A 108 -45.22 -1.51 -18.18
N LEU A 109 -46.16 -0.64 -17.77
CA LEU A 109 -45.89 0.56 -17.00
C LEU A 109 -45.23 0.22 -15.66
N VAL A 110 -45.77 -0.75 -14.91
CA VAL A 110 -45.19 -1.22 -13.65
C VAL A 110 -43.75 -1.72 -13.85
N THR A 111 -43.51 -2.47 -14.93
CA THR A 111 -42.17 -2.97 -15.25
C THR A 111 -41.19 -1.83 -15.57
N ALA A 112 -41.64 -0.83 -16.35
CA ALA A 112 -40.85 0.34 -16.68
C ALA A 112 -40.54 1.20 -15.44
N GLU A 113 -41.52 1.43 -14.57
CA GLU A 113 -41.37 2.15 -13.30
C GLU A 113 -40.36 1.47 -12.37
N GLN A 114 -40.40 0.14 -12.25
CA GLN A 114 -39.40 -0.61 -11.49
C GLN A 114 -37.98 -0.41 -12.07
N SER A 115 -37.85 -0.45 -13.39
CA SER A 115 -36.55 -0.24 -14.06
C SER A 115 -35.99 1.18 -13.84
N VAL A 116 -36.88 2.18 -13.77
CA VAL A 116 -36.52 3.57 -13.44
C VAL A 116 -35.98 3.64 -12.01
N GLU A 117 -36.62 2.98 -11.05
CA GLU A 117 -36.17 2.96 -9.67
C GLU A 117 -34.79 2.29 -9.52
N ASP A 118 -34.60 1.15 -10.17
CA ASP A 118 -33.30 0.46 -10.21
C ASP A 118 -32.20 1.35 -10.83
N LEU A 119 -32.53 2.07 -11.91
CA LEU A 119 -31.61 2.99 -12.58
C LEU A 119 -31.29 4.21 -11.72
N LYS A 120 -32.24 4.74 -10.93
CA LYS A 120 -31.96 5.85 -9.99
C LYS A 120 -30.95 5.43 -8.95
N VAL A 121 -31.12 4.26 -8.34
CA VAL A 121 -30.17 3.74 -7.34
C VAL A 121 -28.76 3.65 -7.94
N LEU A 122 -28.63 3.09 -9.14
CA LEU A 122 -27.35 3.01 -9.84
C LEU A 122 -26.81 4.39 -10.21
N HIS A 123 -27.68 5.32 -10.62
CA HIS A 123 -27.31 6.68 -10.96
C HIS A 123 -26.76 7.43 -9.73
N ASP A 124 -27.41 7.31 -8.58
CA ASP A 124 -26.96 7.94 -7.33
C ASP A 124 -25.62 7.38 -6.86
N GLN A 125 -25.43 6.06 -6.94
CA GLN A 125 -24.13 5.44 -6.68
C GLN A 125 -23.05 5.98 -7.65
N SER A 126 -23.40 6.13 -8.93
CA SER A 126 -22.48 6.66 -9.93
C SER A 126 -22.15 8.14 -9.72
N LEU A 127 -23.08 8.95 -9.20
CA LEU A 127 -22.84 10.34 -8.84
C LEU A 127 -21.81 10.46 -7.73
N GLN A 128 -21.90 9.62 -6.69
CA GLN A 128 -20.92 9.59 -5.61
C GLN A 128 -19.55 9.15 -6.11
N ALA A 129 -19.48 8.08 -6.92
CA ALA A 129 -18.23 7.62 -7.52
C ALA A 129 -17.59 8.68 -8.42
N ALA A 130 -18.38 9.35 -9.26
CA ALA A 130 -17.92 10.43 -10.12
C ALA A 130 -17.42 11.65 -9.30
N ALA A 131 -18.09 12.00 -8.21
CA ALA A 131 -17.65 13.07 -7.31
C ALA A 131 -16.30 12.75 -6.64
N GLN A 132 -16.14 11.51 -6.16
CA GLN A 132 -14.87 11.05 -5.58
C GLN A 132 -13.75 11.05 -6.63
N ALA A 133 -14.03 10.56 -7.84
CA ALA A 133 -13.07 10.54 -8.93
C ALA A 133 -12.62 11.96 -9.33
N LYS A 134 -13.55 12.91 -9.45
CA LYS A 134 -13.24 14.33 -9.70
C LYS A 134 -12.34 14.92 -8.61
N LYS A 135 -12.69 14.68 -7.35
CA LYS A 135 -11.89 15.15 -6.20
C LYS A 135 -10.49 14.55 -6.22
N ALA A 136 -10.34 13.27 -6.54
CA ALA A 136 -9.04 12.62 -6.63
C ALA A 136 -8.16 13.22 -7.75
N VAL A 137 -8.76 13.52 -8.91
CA VAL A 137 -8.06 14.19 -10.02
C VAL A 137 -7.62 15.61 -9.63
N GLU A 138 -8.50 16.38 -8.99
CA GLU A 138 -8.19 17.73 -8.51
C GLU A 138 -7.07 17.72 -7.47
N GLN A 139 -7.13 16.82 -6.49
CA GLN A 139 -6.08 16.65 -5.49
C GLN A 139 -4.74 16.28 -6.14
N ASN A 140 -4.77 15.36 -7.11
CA ASN A 140 -3.56 14.96 -7.82
C ASN A 140 -2.99 16.10 -8.68
N ALA A 141 -3.85 16.91 -9.30
CA ALA A 141 -3.43 18.11 -10.04
C ALA A 141 -2.72 19.11 -9.11
N MET A 142 -3.24 19.33 -7.91
CA MET A 142 -2.58 20.19 -6.91
C MET A 142 -1.22 19.64 -6.48
N LEU A 143 -1.13 18.34 -6.21
CA LEU A 143 0.15 17.68 -5.88
C LEU A 143 1.16 17.78 -7.02
N LEU A 144 0.71 17.59 -8.27
CA LEU A 144 1.55 17.75 -9.45
C LEU A 144 2.09 19.18 -9.55
N GLN A 145 1.24 20.19 -9.32
CA GLN A 145 1.65 21.59 -9.34
C GLN A 145 2.69 21.89 -8.23
N GLN A 146 2.51 21.34 -7.03
CA GLN A 146 3.48 21.45 -5.94
C GLN A 146 4.82 20.83 -6.32
N LYS A 147 4.83 19.61 -6.87
CA LYS A 147 6.05 18.95 -7.36
C LYS A 147 6.75 19.76 -8.45
N VAL A 148 6.01 20.38 -9.37
CA VAL A 148 6.58 21.25 -10.42
C VAL A 148 7.23 22.50 -9.83
N ALA A 149 6.62 23.10 -8.80
CA ALA A 149 7.22 24.23 -8.08
C ALA A 149 8.51 23.81 -7.34
N GLU A 150 8.49 22.67 -6.65
CA GLU A 150 9.65 22.09 -5.98
C GLU A 150 10.78 21.76 -6.96
N ARG A 151 10.46 21.18 -8.12
CA ARG A 151 11.42 20.96 -9.22
C ARG A 151 12.17 22.25 -9.55
N THR A 152 11.44 23.34 -9.79
CA THR A 152 12.04 24.62 -10.18
C THR A 152 13.01 25.13 -9.10
N LYS A 153 12.62 25.00 -7.83
CA LYS A 153 13.47 25.36 -6.68
C LYS A 153 14.73 24.47 -6.61
N LEU A 154 14.58 23.16 -6.72
CA LEU A 154 15.68 22.20 -6.66
C LEU A 154 16.66 22.37 -7.83
N LEU A 155 16.15 22.64 -9.04
CA LEU A 155 16.99 22.91 -10.22
C LEU A 155 17.80 24.20 -10.04
N SER A 156 17.19 25.27 -9.52
CA SER A 156 17.90 26.51 -9.23
C SER A 156 19.00 26.32 -8.17
N GLN A 157 18.71 25.57 -7.10
CA GLN A 157 19.70 25.23 -6.07
C GLN A 157 20.84 24.38 -6.63
N LEU A 158 20.52 23.43 -7.50
CA LEU A 158 21.50 22.59 -8.17
C LEU A 158 22.42 23.42 -9.08
N GLU A 159 21.88 24.36 -9.84
CA GLU A 159 22.67 25.28 -10.67
C GLU A 159 23.60 26.16 -9.82
N GLN A 160 23.10 26.66 -8.69
CA GLN A 160 23.91 27.43 -7.74
C GLN A 160 25.06 26.59 -7.15
N ALA A 161 24.79 25.34 -6.77
CA ALA A 161 25.81 24.41 -6.27
C ALA A 161 26.84 24.07 -7.34
N LYS A 162 26.41 23.74 -8.57
CA LYS A 162 27.30 23.45 -9.70
C LYS A 162 28.20 24.65 -10.05
N MET A 163 27.70 25.89 -9.95
CA MET A 163 28.52 27.08 -10.14
C MET A 163 29.63 27.18 -9.08
N GLN A 164 29.31 26.93 -7.81
CA GLN A 164 30.30 26.94 -6.72
C GLN A 164 31.34 25.82 -6.88
N GLU A 165 30.91 24.63 -7.31
CA GLU A 165 31.80 23.53 -7.65
C GLU A 165 32.74 23.90 -8.81
N GLN A 166 32.21 24.51 -9.88
CA GLN A 166 33.01 24.92 -11.03
C GLN A 166 34.02 26.04 -10.70
N VAL A 167 33.61 27.02 -9.88
CA VAL A 167 34.52 28.08 -9.39
C VAL A 167 35.59 27.46 -8.50
N SER A 168 35.23 26.57 -7.58
CA SER A 168 36.20 25.89 -6.69
C SER A 168 37.17 25.01 -7.47
N ALA A 169 36.68 24.27 -8.47
CA ALA A 169 37.52 23.47 -9.37
C ALA A 169 38.49 24.34 -10.17
N SER A 170 38.03 25.50 -10.65
CA SER A 170 38.88 26.47 -11.36
C SER A 170 39.96 27.05 -10.45
N LEU A 171 39.61 27.38 -9.20
CA LEU A 171 40.56 27.83 -8.18
C LEU A 171 41.57 26.75 -7.80
N GLN A 172 41.14 25.48 -7.67
CA GLN A 172 42.03 24.34 -7.44
C GLN A 172 42.97 24.08 -8.61
N GLN A 173 42.48 24.23 -9.86
CA GLN A 173 43.32 24.14 -11.06
C GLN A 173 44.35 25.28 -11.11
N MET A 174 43.96 26.51 -10.74
CA MET A 174 44.88 27.64 -10.61
C MET A 174 45.90 27.45 -9.48
N ASP A 175 45.51 26.93 -8.32
CA ASP A 175 46.41 26.63 -7.19
C ASP A 175 47.39 25.48 -7.53
N SER A 176 46.92 24.48 -8.27
CA SER A 176 47.75 23.37 -8.77
C SER A 176 48.75 23.78 -9.86
N THR A 177 48.53 24.92 -10.52
CA THR A 177 49.43 25.45 -11.56
C THR A 177 50.36 26.55 -11.03
N LEU A 178 49.96 27.28 -9.98
CA LEU A 178 50.81 28.24 -9.27
C LEU A 178 51.70 27.59 -8.19
N SER A 179 51.34 26.40 -7.70
CA SER A 179 52.25 25.57 -6.90
C SER A 179 53.35 25.01 -7.82
N ALA A 180 54.51 25.66 -7.81
CA ALA A 180 55.73 25.28 -8.51
C ALA A 180 56.03 23.75 -8.45
N PRO A 181 56.72 23.16 -9.46
CA PRO A 181 57.07 21.74 -9.46
C PRO A 181 58.01 21.44 -8.27
N GLY A 182 57.41 21.03 -7.16
CA GLY A 182 58.14 20.92 -5.89
C GLY A 182 57.31 20.56 -4.66
N ALA A 183 56.00 20.35 -4.75
CA ALA A 183 55.24 19.71 -3.66
C ALA A 183 55.49 18.19 -3.67
N VAL A 184 56.75 17.78 -3.50
CA VAL A 184 57.02 16.50 -2.87
C VAL A 184 56.36 16.58 -1.49
N PRO A 185 55.46 15.65 -1.12
CA PRO A 185 54.87 15.67 0.20
C PRO A 185 56.01 15.69 1.22
N SER A 186 56.01 16.70 2.11
CA SER A 186 57.03 16.80 3.13
C SER A 186 57.05 15.49 3.92
N LEU A 187 58.22 15.11 4.43
CA LEU A 187 58.33 13.89 5.24
C LEU A 187 57.36 13.90 6.42
N ASP A 188 56.98 15.09 6.91
CA ASP A 188 55.95 15.26 7.94
C ASP A 188 54.54 14.94 7.43
N ALA A 189 54.16 15.35 6.21
CA ALA A 189 52.85 15.00 5.62
C ALA A 189 52.72 13.49 5.33
N VAL A 190 53.83 12.85 4.93
CA VAL A 190 53.88 11.38 4.78
C VAL A 190 53.80 10.69 6.14
N ARG A 191 54.52 11.21 7.16
CA ARG A 191 54.45 10.71 8.54
C ARG A 191 53.02 10.79 9.08
N GLU A 192 52.36 11.93 8.95
CA GLU A 192 50.98 12.12 9.41
C GLU A 192 50.00 11.19 8.69
N LYS A 193 50.19 10.95 7.38
CA LYS A 193 49.38 10.00 6.62
C LYS A 193 49.60 8.55 7.04
N ILE A 194 50.84 8.19 7.42
CA ILE A 194 51.17 6.87 7.98
C ILE A 194 50.55 6.72 9.36
N GLU A 195 50.70 7.72 10.24
CA GLU A 195 50.12 7.72 11.59
C GLU A 195 48.59 7.63 11.54
N ARG A 196 47.95 8.37 10.63
CA ARG A 196 46.50 8.29 10.42
C ARG A 196 46.06 6.92 9.90
N ARG A 197 46.82 6.30 8.98
CA ARG A 197 46.53 4.92 8.53
C ARG A 197 46.74 3.91 9.64
N TYR A 198 47.76 4.09 10.47
CA TYR A 198 48.05 3.22 11.59
C TYR A 198 46.95 3.32 12.67
N ALA A 199 46.54 4.53 13.04
CA ALA A 199 45.45 4.78 13.98
C ALA A 199 44.11 4.23 13.45
N ASN A 200 43.81 4.42 12.17
CA ASN A 200 42.60 3.85 11.55
C ASN A 200 42.64 2.32 11.52
N ALA A 201 43.80 1.70 11.25
CA ALA A 201 43.94 0.25 11.26
C ALA A 201 43.80 -0.32 12.70
N LEU A 202 44.37 0.37 13.70
CA LEU A 202 44.20 -0.01 15.11
C LEU A 202 42.73 0.10 15.54
N GLY A 203 42.08 1.22 15.20
CA GLY A 203 40.66 1.43 15.48
C GLY A 203 39.76 0.43 14.76
N ALA A 204 40.07 0.07 13.52
CA ALA A 204 39.34 -0.97 12.78
C ALA A 204 39.55 -2.38 13.38
N ALA A 205 40.75 -2.67 13.90
CA ALA A 205 41.04 -3.92 14.60
C ALA A 205 40.33 -4.00 15.96
N GLU A 206 40.29 -2.91 16.73
CA GLU A 206 39.49 -2.82 17.95
C GLU A 206 37.99 -2.94 17.68
N LEU A 207 37.49 -2.34 16.60
CA LEU A 207 36.08 -2.44 16.20
C LEU A 207 35.71 -3.86 15.71
N ALA A 208 36.62 -4.54 15.01
CA ALA A 208 36.43 -5.94 14.62
C ALA A 208 36.42 -6.87 15.84
N GLY A 209 37.34 -6.66 16.79
CA GLY A 209 37.40 -7.40 18.05
C GLY A 209 36.20 -7.14 18.97
N ASN A 210 35.66 -5.91 18.99
CA ASN A 210 34.50 -5.52 19.81
C ASN A 210 33.17 -5.46 19.03
N SER A 211 33.13 -6.03 17.82
CA SER A 211 31.95 -6.00 16.96
C SER A 211 30.75 -6.66 17.66
N VAL A 212 29.57 -6.09 17.45
CA VAL A 212 28.31 -6.59 18.01
C VAL A 212 28.08 -8.05 17.58
N GLN A 213 28.54 -8.44 16.40
CA GLN A 213 28.56 -9.83 15.92
C GLN A 213 29.44 -10.75 16.78
N GLY A 214 30.64 -10.32 17.20
CA GLY A 214 31.50 -11.09 18.11
C GLY A 214 30.87 -11.29 19.49
N ARG A 215 30.32 -10.22 20.07
CA ARG A 215 29.57 -10.30 21.33
C ARG A 215 28.29 -11.13 21.21
N MET A 216 27.61 -11.10 20.07
CA MET A 216 26.41 -11.92 19.83
C MET A 216 26.75 -13.41 19.70
N LEU A 217 27.86 -13.76 19.05
CA LEU A 217 28.36 -15.13 18.97
C LEU A 217 28.77 -15.68 20.34
N GLU A 218 29.42 -14.87 21.17
CA GLU A 218 29.80 -15.23 22.54
C GLU A 218 28.56 -15.43 23.43
N VAL A 219 27.56 -14.54 23.33
CA VAL A 219 26.27 -14.71 24.03
C VAL A 219 25.51 -15.94 23.54
N GLN A 220 25.52 -16.23 22.24
CA GLN A 220 24.86 -17.40 21.66
C GLN A 220 25.56 -18.69 22.11
N GLN A 221 26.89 -18.72 22.17
CA GLN A 221 27.67 -19.85 22.67
C GLN A 221 27.47 -20.06 24.18
N ALA A 222 27.43 -18.99 24.98
CA ALA A 222 27.09 -19.04 26.40
C ALA A 222 25.66 -19.55 26.63
N SER A 223 24.70 -19.13 25.80
CA SER A 223 23.31 -19.58 25.87
C SER A 223 23.18 -21.07 25.54
N VAL A 224 23.91 -21.56 24.53
CA VAL A 224 23.94 -22.99 24.18
C VAL A 224 24.60 -23.83 25.27
N GLN A 225 25.69 -23.35 25.88
CA GLN A 225 26.33 -24.02 27.00
C GLN A 225 25.42 -24.08 28.24
N MET A 226 24.73 -22.98 28.58
CA MET A 226 23.73 -22.95 29.66
C MET A 226 22.55 -23.90 29.38
N ALA A 227 22.02 -23.91 28.15
CA ALA A 227 20.97 -24.83 27.75
C ALA A 227 21.43 -26.30 27.81
N GLY A 228 22.67 -26.57 27.43
CA GLY A 228 23.31 -27.87 27.55
C GLY A 228 23.46 -28.33 29.00
N HIS A 229 23.91 -27.44 29.90
CA HIS A 229 23.98 -27.72 31.34
C HIS A 229 22.61 -28.00 31.95
N ASN A 230 21.60 -27.17 31.68
CA ASN A 230 20.24 -27.41 32.15
C ASN A 230 19.67 -28.75 31.63
N ARG A 231 19.95 -29.12 30.38
CA ARG A 231 19.51 -30.40 29.82
C ARG A 231 20.22 -31.59 30.47
N LEU A 232 21.52 -31.46 30.74
CA LEU A 232 22.30 -32.48 31.46
C LEU A 232 21.80 -32.65 32.91
N GLU A 233 21.47 -31.55 33.59
CA GLU A 233 20.88 -31.61 34.94
C GLU A 233 19.51 -32.27 34.93
N GLN A 234 18.64 -31.97 33.96
CA GLN A 234 17.35 -32.64 33.79
C GLN A 234 17.51 -34.15 33.55
N ILE A 235 18.45 -34.56 32.69
CA ILE A 235 18.74 -35.97 32.42
C ILE A 235 19.29 -36.67 33.68
N ARG A 236 20.13 -35.98 34.45
CA ARG A 236 20.68 -36.52 35.70
C ARG A 236 19.60 -36.62 36.79
N ALA A 237 18.67 -35.67 36.84
CA ALA A 237 17.51 -35.71 37.72
C ALA A 237 16.54 -36.84 37.34
N SER A 238 16.28 -37.07 36.03
CA SER A 238 15.44 -38.18 35.59
C SER A 238 16.09 -39.54 35.88
N MET A 239 17.40 -39.66 35.68
CA MET A 239 18.12 -40.90 36.04
C MET A 239 18.21 -41.14 37.56
N ARG A 240 18.24 -40.09 38.37
CA ARG A 240 18.18 -40.23 39.85
C ARG A 240 16.74 -40.50 40.33
N GLY A 241 15.73 -40.07 39.58
CA GLY A 241 14.32 -40.42 39.80
C GLY A 241 13.98 -41.86 39.42
N ASP A 242 14.69 -42.44 38.44
CA ASP A 242 14.52 -43.85 37.99
C ASP A 242 15.40 -44.86 38.76
N ALA A 243 16.22 -44.41 39.72
CA ALA A 243 17.12 -45.27 40.49
C ALA A 243 16.76 -45.30 41.99
N LEU A 244 15.54 -45.74 42.29
CA LEU A 244 15.18 -46.39 43.57
C LEU A 244 14.22 -47.54 43.27
N PRO A 245 14.66 -48.82 43.37
CA PRO A 245 13.76 -49.95 43.27
C PRO A 245 13.29 -50.43 44.66
N ALA A 246 12.05 -50.94 44.65
CA ALA A 246 11.46 -51.95 45.53
C ALA A 246 11.11 -51.59 46.99
N GLY A 247 9.82 -51.75 47.33
CA GLY A 247 9.43 -52.23 48.65
C GLY A 247 8.01 -51.89 49.13
N GLY A 248 7.04 -52.78 48.89
CA GLY A 248 6.09 -53.21 49.94
C GLY A 248 4.78 -52.43 50.17
N ALA A 249 3.69 -53.04 49.69
CA ALA A 249 2.35 -53.18 50.30
C ALA A 249 1.88 -52.27 51.47
N ALA A 250 0.68 -51.70 51.33
CA ALA A 250 -0.51 -51.99 52.18
C ALA A 250 -1.68 -51.05 51.84
N GLN A 251 -2.91 -51.56 51.99
CA GLN A 251 -4.20 -50.92 51.69
C GLN A 251 -4.65 -49.90 52.80
N PRO A 252 -5.96 -49.58 52.95
CA PRO A 252 -6.57 -48.28 52.67
C PRO A 252 -7.02 -47.54 53.96
N GLN A 253 -7.42 -46.25 53.89
CA GLN A 253 -8.46 -45.74 54.80
C GLN A 253 -9.08 -44.40 54.37
N ILE A 254 -10.40 -44.42 54.52
CA ILE A 254 -11.41 -43.38 54.40
C ILE A 254 -11.24 -42.36 55.55
N GLN A 255 -11.64 -41.10 55.35
CA GLN A 255 -12.68 -40.38 56.15
C GLN A 255 -12.39 -38.88 56.41
N GLN A 256 -13.37 -38.05 56.00
CA GLN A 256 -13.90 -36.84 56.65
C GLN A 256 -13.08 -35.54 56.81
N GLY A 257 -13.70 -34.43 56.36
CA GLY A 257 -13.45 -33.09 56.90
C GLY A 257 -13.68 -31.92 55.94
N GLN A 258 -14.92 -31.63 55.54
CA GLN A 258 -15.38 -30.30 55.06
C GLN A 258 -15.22 -29.21 56.16
N PRO A 259 -15.52 -27.91 55.91
CA PRO A 259 -15.50 -27.10 54.68
C PRO A 259 -14.89 -25.68 54.89
N ALA A 260 -14.61 -24.94 53.81
CA ALA A 260 -14.85 -23.48 53.73
C ALA A 260 -14.72 -22.96 52.30
N GLN A 261 -15.87 -22.65 51.69
CA GLN A 261 -16.03 -21.71 50.56
C GLN A 261 -16.08 -20.26 51.13
N PRO A 262 -16.31 -19.20 50.32
CA PRO A 262 -15.60 -18.74 49.12
C PRO A 262 -15.37 -17.20 49.16
N ALA A 263 -14.51 -16.66 48.29
CA ALA A 263 -14.62 -15.26 47.84
C ALA A 263 -14.01 -15.17 46.43
N ALA A 264 -14.85 -15.15 45.39
CA ALA A 264 -15.43 -13.96 44.78
C ALA A 264 -14.62 -13.55 43.53
N GLN A 265 -15.12 -14.00 42.37
CA GLN A 265 -14.87 -13.33 41.08
C GLN A 265 -15.53 -11.95 41.10
N PRO A 266 -15.09 -11.02 40.24
CA PRO A 266 -15.93 -10.80 39.07
C PRO A 266 -15.16 -10.84 37.76
N ASN A 267 -15.73 -11.61 36.85
CA ASN A 267 -15.49 -11.60 35.42
C ASN A 267 -16.13 -10.34 34.83
N PHE A 268 -15.42 -9.61 33.96
CA PHE A 268 -16.03 -8.76 32.96
C PHE A 268 -15.41 -9.09 31.59
N ASN A 269 -16.03 -10.07 30.95
CA ASN A 269 -16.08 -10.16 29.50
C ASN A 269 -17.54 -9.99 29.07
N LYS A 270 -17.80 -8.92 28.29
CA LYS A 270 -18.99 -8.65 27.47
C LYS A 270 -18.64 -7.35 26.75
N GLY A 271 -18.80 -7.17 25.45
CA GLY A 271 -19.46 -7.90 24.37
C GLY A 271 -19.32 -6.92 23.19
N GLN A 272 -19.03 -7.35 21.98
CA GLN A 272 -20.05 -7.84 21.07
C GLN A 272 -21.38 -7.07 21.13
N ALA A 273 -21.67 -6.48 19.96
CA ALA A 273 -22.91 -6.61 19.20
C ALA A 273 -23.90 -5.44 19.21
N ALA A 274 -24.50 -5.30 18.01
CA ALA A 274 -25.69 -4.57 17.61
C ALA A 274 -25.48 -3.08 17.29
N GLN A 275 -25.95 -2.51 16.17
CA GLN A 275 -26.76 -2.97 15.05
C GLN A 275 -26.68 -1.85 14.00
N GLN A 276 -26.41 -2.19 12.74
CA GLN A 276 -26.98 -1.59 11.51
C GLN A 276 -26.27 -2.15 10.29
#